data_AF-A0A2X3JQB2-F1
#
_entry.id   AF-A0A2X3JQB2-F1
#
_cell.length_a   1.000
_cell.length_b   1.000
_cell.length_c   1.000
_cell.angle_alpha   90.00
_cell.angle_beta   90.00
_cell.angle_gamma   90.00
#
_symmetry.space_group_name_H-M   'P 1'
#
loop_
_entity.id
_entity.type
_entity.pdbx_description
1 polymer ?
#
loop_
_entity_poly.entity_id
_entity_poly.type
_entity_poly.pdbx_seq_one_letter_code
_entity_poly.pdbx_strand_id
1 'polypeptide(L)'
;MRKNTGKTPMSELLQKLTRSCFVDRDALDVARTQAALWQTWLLPVTANTPVGEDPGYHDDFLRIRDEMNKLSGADTDLICQLAESLLLTQAKDVRIATYYIWARLHRDGERGLAEGLALLTGLVERFGTQLLPSRPASRKMALEWLAGEKMLDSLARYPEVAKEDFANIVAALSQLTVSFTAWPEDQHSPSLMLLINALESRLAQSGGMNAVVPQNSSSVPAPSSRWMRHRYRPSPPGVTCSTRRKCWPVI
;
A
#
# COMPACT_ATOMS: atom_id res chain seq x y z
N MET A 1 -22.78 0.11 -35.44
CA MET A 1 -21.54 0.54 -34.76
C MET A 1 -21.26 -0.44 -33.63
N ARG A 2 -20.29 -1.35 -33.82
CA ARG A 2 -19.85 -2.28 -32.78
C ARG A 2 -18.96 -1.50 -31.82
N LYS A 3 -19.36 -1.38 -30.55
CA LYS A 3 -18.50 -0.85 -29.50
C LYS A 3 -17.36 -1.84 -29.33
N ASN A 4 -16.14 -1.44 -29.70
CA ASN A 4 -14.94 -2.17 -29.36
C ASN A 4 -14.81 -2.11 -27.84
N THR A 5 -15.25 -3.14 -27.12
CA THR A 5 -14.88 -3.36 -25.73
C THR A 5 -13.42 -3.79 -25.72
N GLY A 6 -12.52 -2.85 -25.98
CA GLY A 6 -11.11 -3.02 -25.76
C GLY A 6 -10.88 -3.07 -24.25
N LYS A 7 -11.14 -4.23 -23.63
CA LYS A 7 -10.41 -4.60 -22.42
C LYS A 7 -8.95 -4.39 -22.79
N THR A 8 -8.29 -3.39 -22.23
CA THR A 8 -6.85 -3.26 -22.40
C THR A 8 -6.28 -4.56 -21.86
N PRO A 9 -5.74 -5.44 -22.72
CA PRO A 9 -5.21 -6.70 -22.23
C PRO A 9 -4.07 -6.35 -21.27
N MET A 10 -3.94 -7.14 -20.19
CA MET A 10 -2.74 -7.14 -19.36
C MET A 10 -1.52 -7.01 -20.26
N SER A 11 -0.63 -6.05 -19.99
CA SER A 11 0.47 -5.75 -20.91
C SER A 11 1.26 -7.02 -21.24
N GLU A 12 1.74 -7.13 -22.48
CA GLU A 12 2.50 -8.30 -22.93
C GLU A 12 3.67 -8.62 -22.00
N LEU A 13 4.27 -7.56 -21.43
CA LEU A 13 5.35 -7.67 -20.47
C LEU A 13 4.92 -8.30 -19.15
N LEU A 14 3.79 -7.87 -18.58
CA LEU A 14 3.27 -8.49 -17.36
C LEU A 14 2.87 -9.95 -17.62
N GLN A 15 2.27 -10.25 -18.78
CA GLN A 15 1.98 -11.63 -19.17
C GLN A 15 3.25 -12.50 -19.28
N LYS A 16 4.37 -11.94 -19.77
CA LYS A 16 5.66 -12.62 -19.83
C LYS A 16 6.20 -12.92 -18.43
N LEU A 17 6.18 -11.93 -17.54
CA LEU A 17 6.58 -12.11 -16.13
C LEU A 17 5.72 -13.15 -15.44
N THR A 18 4.40 -13.08 -15.61
CA THR A 18 3.46 -14.04 -15.03
C THR A 18 3.78 -15.46 -15.50
N ARG A 19 3.91 -15.69 -16.81
CA ARG A 19 4.29 -17.01 -17.35
C ARG A 19 5.64 -17.52 -16.82
N SER A 20 6.59 -16.62 -16.56
CA SER A 20 7.90 -16.98 -16.03
C SER A 20 7.86 -17.39 -14.55
N CYS A 21 6.93 -16.83 -13.77
CA CYS A 21 6.82 -17.08 -12.33
C CYS A 21 5.81 -18.20 -11.99
N PHE A 22 4.83 -18.44 -12.86
CA PHE A 22 3.62 -19.19 -12.56
C PHE A 22 3.36 -20.28 -13.60
N VAL A 23 4.13 -21.37 -13.53
CA VAL A 23 3.97 -22.53 -14.43
C VAL A 23 2.81 -23.43 -13.99
N ASP A 24 2.75 -23.75 -12.69
CA ASP A 24 1.83 -24.75 -12.13
C ASP A 24 0.77 -24.16 -11.17
N ARG A 25 0.73 -22.84 -11.01
CA ARG A 25 -0.19 -22.16 -10.06
C ARG A 25 -0.72 -20.85 -10.66
N ASP A 26 -1.93 -20.45 -10.34
CA ASP A 26 -2.53 -19.21 -10.85
C ASP A 26 -2.04 -17.97 -10.08
N ALA A 27 -1.63 -16.94 -10.83
CA ALA A 27 -1.09 -15.72 -10.23
C ALA A 27 -2.13 -14.92 -9.43
N LEU A 28 -3.40 -14.96 -9.83
CA LEU A 28 -4.48 -14.24 -9.14
C LEU A 28 -4.89 -14.99 -7.86
N ASP A 29 -4.85 -16.32 -7.85
CA ASP A 29 -5.02 -17.12 -6.62
C ASP A 29 -3.92 -16.81 -5.59
N VAL A 30 -2.67 -16.69 -6.04
CA VAL A 30 -1.56 -16.29 -5.18
C VAL A 30 -1.76 -14.87 -4.66
N ALA A 31 -2.14 -13.93 -5.53
CA ALA A 31 -2.43 -12.55 -5.11
C ALA A 31 -3.52 -12.49 -4.02
N ARG A 32 -4.62 -13.22 -4.22
CA ARG A 32 -5.71 -13.32 -3.22
C ARG A 32 -5.24 -13.93 -1.91
N THR A 33 -4.42 -14.99 -1.97
CA THR A 33 -3.87 -15.64 -0.78
C THR A 33 -2.97 -14.69 0.01
N GLN A 34 -2.10 -13.94 -0.67
CA GLN A 34 -1.23 -12.96 -0.02
C GLN A 34 -2.03 -11.78 0.54
N ALA A 35 -3.04 -11.27 -0.18
CA ALA A 35 -3.92 -10.22 0.31
C ALA A 35 -4.72 -10.66 1.55
N ALA A 36 -5.12 -11.92 1.65
CA ALA A 36 -5.84 -12.46 2.80
C ALA A 36 -5.03 -12.40 4.11
N LEU A 37 -3.69 -12.39 4.05
CA LEU A 37 -2.83 -12.21 5.22
C LEU A 37 -3.00 -10.82 5.87
N TRP A 38 -3.58 -9.87 5.14
CA TRP A 38 -3.81 -8.49 5.58
C TRP A 38 -5.22 -8.24 6.09
N GLN A 39 -6.04 -9.27 6.32
CA GLN A 39 -7.47 -9.13 6.60
C GLN A 39 -7.81 -8.10 7.70
N THR A 40 -6.99 -8.00 8.75
CA THR A 40 -7.14 -6.99 9.83
C THR A 40 -7.07 -5.55 9.30
N TRP A 41 -6.15 -5.28 8.38
CA TRP A 41 -5.98 -3.98 7.73
C TRP A 41 -7.09 -3.66 6.73
N LEU A 42 -7.78 -4.68 6.25
CA LEU A 42 -8.84 -4.55 5.27
C LEU A 42 -10.22 -4.33 5.92
N LEU A 43 -10.35 -4.42 7.25
CA LEU A 43 -11.63 -4.09 7.90
C LEU A 43 -12.03 -2.63 7.63
N PRO A 44 -13.32 -2.33 7.40
CA PRO A 44 -13.78 -0.94 7.24
C PRO A 44 -13.45 -0.13 8.50
N VAL A 45 -13.18 1.18 8.35
CA VAL A 45 -12.87 2.07 9.49
C VAL A 45 -14.05 2.09 10.46
N THR A 46 -15.26 2.33 9.94
CA THR A 46 -16.52 2.10 10.66
C THR A 46 -17.57 1.51 9.72
N ALA A 47 -18.71 1.04 10.25
CA ALA A 47 -19.81 0.56 9.42
C ALA A 47 -20.42 1.64 8.50
N ASN A 48 -20.44 2.90 8.95
CA ASN A 48 -21.09 3.99 8.22
C ASN A 48 -20.11 4.75 7.31
N THR A 49 -18.83 4.78 7.68
CA THR A 49 -17.74 5.42 6.93
C THR A 49 -16.63 4.39 6.66
N PRO A 50 -16.83 3.43 5.73
CA PRO A 50 -15.95 2.28 5.57
C PRO A 50 -14.51 2.64 5.18
N VAL A 51 -14.32 3.76 4.46
CA VAL A 51 -13.01 4.30 4.09
C VAL A 51 -12.52 5.42 5.00
N GLY A 52 -13.32 5.85 5.98
CA GLY A 52 -13.01 6.98 6.85
C GLY A 52 -13.09 8.34 6.14
N GLU A 53 -12.35 9.32 6.67
CA GLU A 53 -12.31 10.71 6.19
C GLU A 53 -10.95 11.03 5.55
N ASP A 54 -10.89 12.06 4.69
CA ASP A 54 -9.63 12.47 4.06
C ASP A 54 -8.58 12.86 5.12
N PRO A 55 -7.43 12.17 5.19
CA PRO A 55 -6.40 12.42 6.20
C PRO A 55 -5.57 13.68 5.93
N GLY A 56 -5.91 14.50 4.92
CA GLY A 56 -5.10 15.63 4.46
C GLY A 56 -4.70 16.66 5.53
N TYR A 57 -5.45 16.76 6.63
CA TYR A 57 -5.16 17.61 7.78
C TYR A 57 -4.78 16.84 9.06
N HIS A 58 -4.73 15.50 9.01
CA HIS A 58 -4.41 14.67 10.16
C HIS A 58 -2.91 14.75 10.46
N ASP A 59 -2.54 15.03 11.72
CA ASP A 59 -1.15 15.24 12.14
C ASP A 59 -0.21 14.10 11.72
N ASP A 60 -0.61 12.84 11.95
CA ASP A 60 0.19 11.68 11.54
C ASP A 60 0.39 11.59 10.02
N PHE A 61 -0.59 12.00 9.21
CA PHE A 61 -0.45 12.02 7.75
C PHE A 61 0.50 13.13 7.30
N LEU A 62 0.38 14.32 7.91
CA LEU A 62 1.31 15.43 7.68
C LEU A 62 2.74 15.03 8.03
N ARG A 63 2.93 14.32 9.15
CA ARG A 63 4.22 13.80 9.59
C ARG A 63 4.80 12.76 8.64
N ILE A 64 3.99 11.82 8.11
CA ILE A 64 4.44 10.91 7.04
C ILE A 64 4.90 11.72 5.83
N ARG A 65 4.15 12.74 5.42
CA ARG A 65 4.49 13.56 4.26
C ARG A 65 5.80 14.31 4.47
N ASP A 66 6.06 14.82 5.67
CA ASP A 66 7.32 15.47 6.01
C ASP A 66 8.50 14.50 5.90
N GLU A 67 8.36 13.26 6.38
CA GLU A 67 9.36 12.21 6.18
C GLU A 67 9.58 11.88 4.69
N MET A 68 8.49 11.76 3.92
CA MET A 68 8.56 11.46 2.48
C MET A 68 9.26 12.57 1.66
N ASN A 69 9.15 13.82 2.12
CA ASN A 69 9.77 14.99 1.49
C ASN A 69 11.25 15.16 1.81
N LYS A 70 11.81 14.39 2.76
CA LYS A 70 13.25 14.41 3.03
C LYS A 70 14.03 13.89 1.82
N LEU A 71 15.12 14.58 1.50
CA LEU A 71 16.07 14.18 0.44
C LEU A 71 16.90 12.95 0.85
N SER A 72 17.16 12.79 2.15
CA SER A 72 17.85 11.64 2.75
C SER A 72 17.45 11.48 4.21
N GLY A 73 17.69 10.30 4.78
CA GLY A 73 17.44 10.04 6.21
C GLY A 73 15.96 10.08 6.61
N ALA A 74 15.05 9.67 5.72
CA ALA A 74 13.65 9.47 6.07
C ALA A 74 13.52 8.33 7.09
N ASP A 75 12.73 8.55 8.13
CA ASP A 75 12.44 7.55 9.15
C ASP A 75 11.36 6.59 8.64
N THR A 76 11.79 5.50 8.02
CA THR A 76 10.90 4.51 7.40
C THR A 76 10.15 3.67 8.43
N ASP A 77 10.70 3.51 9.64
CA ASP A 77 10.00 2.86 10.75
C ASP A 77 8.86 3.72 11.26
N LEU A 78 9.08 5.01 11.41
CA LEU A 78 8.03 5.97 11.75
C LEU A 78 6.94 5.98 10.68
N ILE A 79 7.30 6.04 9.38
CA ILE A 79 6.31 5.98 8.30
C ILE A 79 5.47 4.70 8.42
N CYS A 80 6.10 3.54 8.66
CA CYS A 80 5.39 2.28 8.82
C CYS A 80 4.40 2.31 10.00
N GLN A 81 4.83 2.83 11.16
CA GLN A 81 4.00 2.90 12.37
C GLN A 81 2.80 3.83 12.19
N LEU A 82 3.03 5.03 11.62
CA LEU A 82 1.97 6.02 11.40
C LEU A 82 0.98 5.53 10.34
N ALA A 83 1.47 4.93 9.25
CA ALA A 83 0.62 4.40 8.20
C ALA A 83 -0.25 3.23 8.69
N GLU A 84 0.30 2.34 9.54
CA GLU A 84 -0.48 1.29 10.23
C GLU A 84 -1.62 1.89 11.04
N SER A 85 -1.31 2.85 11.92
CA SER A 85 -2.31 3.53 12.75
C SER A 85 -3.43 4.15 11.91
N LEU A 86 -3.06 4.90 10.88
CA LEU A 86 -4.01 5.59 10.01
C LEU A 86 -4.87 4.62 9.19
N LEU A 87 -4.26 3.60 8.56
CA LEU A 87 -4.99 2.62 7.75
C LEU A 87 -5.94 1.78 8.59
N LEU A 88 -5.59 1.48 9.84
CA LEU A 88 -6.45 0.70 10.74
C LEU A 88 -7.58 1.53 11.35
N THR A 89 -7.36 2.82 11.63
CA THR A 89 -8.26 3.57 12.51
C THR A 89 -8.86 4.84 11.92
N GLN A 90 -8.28 5.41 10.87
CA GLN A 90 -8.66 6.74 10.36
C GLN A 90 -9.14 6.73 8.92
N ALA A 91 -8.35 6.17 7.99
CA ALA A 91 -8.58 6.37 6.57
C ALA A 91 -8.02 5.23 5.71
N LYS A 92 -8.85 4.69 4.79
CA LYS A 92 -8.40 3.81 3.70
C LYS A 92 -7.93 4.66 2.53
N ASP A 93 -6.73 5.21 2.69
CA ASP A 93 -6.14 6.16 1.75
C ASP A 93 -4.95 5.56 1.00
N VAL A 94 -4.98 5.70 -0.32
CA VAL A 94 -3.95 5.22 -1.23
C VAL A 94 -2.61 5.90 -0.98
N ARG A 95 -2.57 7.19 -0.66
CA ARG A 95 -1.31 7.91 -0.41
C ARG A 95 -0.60 7.26 0.79
N ILE A 96 -1.36 6.94 1.83
CA ILE A 96 -0.82 6.25 3.01
C ILE A 96 -0.31 4.86 2.63
N ALA A 97 -1.10 4.10 1.86
CA ALA A 97 -0.71 2.77 1.42
C ALA A 97 0.57 2.79 0.55
N THR A 98 0.72 3.75 -0.36
CA THR A 98 1.91 3.83 -1.23
C THR A 98 3.15 4.33 -0.48
N TYR A 99 3.01 5.23 0.48
CA TYR A 99 4.11 5.60 1.40
C TYR A 99 4.52 4.44 2.29
N TYR A 100 3.54 3.64 2.77
CA TYR A 100 3.82 2.41 3.52
C TYR A 100 4.61 1.42 2.67
N ILE A 101 4.20 1.14 1.43
CA ILE A 101 4.92 0.25 0.50
C ILE A 101 6.37 0.70 0.32
N TRP A 102 6.59 2.00 0.09
CA TRP A 102 7.93 2.53 -0.06
C TRP A 102 8.77 2.36 1.21
N ALA A 103 8.21 2.66 2.38
CA ALA A 103 8.91 2.47 3.65
C ALA A 103 9.24 0.98 3.92
N ARG A 104 8.32 0.07 3.59
CA ARG A 104 8.52 -1.38 3.68
C ARG A 104 9.62 -1.87 2.74
N LEU A 105 9.72 -1.35 1.52
CA LEU A 105 10.83 -1.65 0.61
C LEU A 105 12.18 -1.25 1.22
N HIS A 106 12.26 -0.10 1.89
CA HIS A 106 13.51 0.32 2.53
C HIS A 106 13.87 -0.50 3.76
N ARG A 107 12.87 -0.93 4.53
CA ARG A 107 13.09 -1.65 5.78
C ARG A 107 13.35 -3.14 5.56
N ASP A 108 12.57 -3.75 4.67
CA ASP A 108 12.48 -5.21 4.52
C ASP A 108 12.87 -5.67 3.10
N GLY A 109 13.40 -4.78 2.26
CA GLY A 109 13.81 -5.09 0.88
C GLY A 109 12.64 -5.52 -0.02
N GLU A 110 12.94 -6.42 -0.96
CA GLU A 110 11.95 -6.93 -1.92
C GLU A 110 10.73 -7.56 -1.24
N ARG A 111 10.94 -8.30 -0.15
CA ARG A 111 9.84 -8.86 0.65
C ARG A 111 8.88 -7.78 1.14
N GLY A 112 9.40 -6.66 1.61
CA GLY A 112 8.59 -5.52 2.05
C GLY A 112 7.74 -4.93 0.92
N LEU A 113 8.28 -4.87 -0.30
CA LEU A 113 7.53 -4.47 -1.49
C LEU A 113 6.42 -5.48 -1.81
N ALA A 114 6.72 -6.77 -1.81
CA ALA A 114 5.75 -7.83 -2.10
C ALA A 114 4.57 -7.79 -1.12
N GLU A 115 4.88 -7.74 0.18
CA GLU A 115 3.91 -7.65 1.25
C GLU A 115 3.07 -6.36 1.19
N GLY A 116 3.71 -5.22 0.91
CA GLY A 116 3.00 -3.94 0.75
C GLY A 116 2.05 -3.92 -0.47
N LEU A 117 2.46 -4.50 -1.61
CA LEU A 117 1.60 -4.62 -2.78
C LEU A 117 0.44 -5.59 -2.57
N ALA A 118 0.63 -6.64 -1.76
CA ALA A 118 -0.46 -7.52 -1.34
C ALA A 118 -1.51 -6.77 -0.51
N LEU A 119 -1.07 -5.91 0.43
CA LEU A 119 -1.99 -5.01 1.16
C LEU A 119 -2.75 -4.09 0.20
N LEU A 120 -2.06 -3.45 -0.75
CA LEU A 120 -2.71 -2.56 -1.72
C LEU A 120 -3.72 -3.31 -2.60
N THR A 121 -3.39 -4.54 -3.00
CA THR A 121 -4.31 -5.42 -3.73
C THR A 121 -5.60 -5.61 -2.94
N GLY A 122 -5.50 -6.02 -1.66
CA GLY A 122 -6.66 -6.19 -0.80
C GLY A 122 -7.47 -4.89 -0.57
N LEU A 123 -6.79 -3.74 -0.45
CA LEU A 123 -7.46 -2.44 -0.34
C LEU A 123 -8.26 -2.10 -1.60
N VAL A 124 -7.64 -2.28 -2.77
CA VAL A 124 -8.26 -2.00 -4.08
C VAL A 124 -9.42 -2.95 -4.35
N GLU A 125 -9.29 -4.25 -4.06
CA GLU A 125 -10.38 -5.21 -4.23
C GLU A 125 -11.56 -4.91 -3.32
N ARG A 126 -11.30 -4.54 -2.06
CA ARG A 126 -12.36 -4.38 -1.06
C ARG A 126 -13.07 -3.04 -1.13
N PHE A 127 -12.34 -1.96 -1.37
CA PHE A 127 -12.87 -0.59 -1.34
C PHE A 127 -12.94 0.06 -2.72
N GLY A 128 -12.23 -0.47 -3.71
CA GLY A 128 -12.29 -0.01 -5.11
C GLY A 128 -12.12 1.50 -5.24
N THR A 129 -13.06 2.11 -5.96
CA THR A 129 -13.06 3.55 -6.25
C THR A 129 -13.52 4.41 -5.07
N GLN A 130 -13.94 3.81 -3.95
CA GLN A 130 -14.23 4.53 -2.70
C GLN A 130 -12.98 4.90 -1.91
N LEU A 131 -11.84 4.26 -2.20
CA LEU A 131 -10.56 4.59 -1.55
C LEU A 131 -10.27 6.08 -1.64
N LEU A 132 -9.66 6.61 -0.59
CA LEU A 132 -9.20 8.00 -0.56
C LEU A 132 -7.87 8.15 -1.32
N PRO A 133 -7.56 9.30 -1.93
CA PRO A 133 -8.44 10.47 -2.09
C PRO A 133 -9.69 10.16 -2.92
N SER A 134 -10.81 10.79 -2.59
CA SER A 134 -12.09 10.56 -3.28
C SER A 134 -12.05 10.98 -4.76
N ARG A 135 -11.28 12.03 -5.08
CA ARG A 135 -11.13 12.53 -6.44
C ARG A 135 -10.37 11.52 -7.31
N PRO A 136 -10.95 11.03 -8.42
CA PRO A 136 -10.34 10.00 -9.27
C PRO A 136 -8.93 10.34 -9.77
N ALA A 137 -8.71 11.57 -10.26
CA ALA A 137 -7.39 11.99 -10.75
C ALA A 137 -6.32 11.96 -9.63
N SER A 138 -6.66 12.43 -8.43
CA SER A 138 -5.75 12.40 -7.27
C SER A 138 -5.45 10.97 -6.81
N ARG A 139 -6.46 10.10 -6.80
CA ARG A 139 -6.27 8.67 -6.49
C ARG A 139 -5.40 7.97 -7.50
N LYS A 140 -5.62 8.22 -8.79
CA LYS A 140 -4.77 7.72 -9.88
C LYS A 140 -3.32 8.15 -9.68
N MET A 141 -3.08 9.44 -9.47
CA MET A 141 -1.72 9.95 -9.23
C MET A 141 -1.05 9.28 -8.01
N ALA A 142 -1.80 9.04 -6.93
CA ALA A 142 -1.27 8.38 -5.75
C ALA A 142 -0.90 6.90 -6.00
N LEU A 143 -1.67 6.18 -6.83
CA LEU A 143 -1.35 4.81 -7.25
C LEU A 143 -0.15 4.78 -8.21
N GLU A 144 -0.13 5.66 -9.20
CA GLU A 144 0.94 5.75 -10.20
C GLU A 144 2.26 6.25 -9.62
N TRP A 145 2.24 6.87 -8.44
CA TRP A 145 3.46 7.23 -7.72
C TRP A 145 4.36 6.02 -7.44
N LEU A 146 3.81 4.81 -7.29
CA LEU A 146 4.59 3.57 -7.20
C LEU A 146 5.39 3.23 -8.46
N ALA A 147 5.04 3.84 -9.59
CA ALA A 147 5.76 3.73 -10.86
C ALA A 147 6.63 4.98 -11.13
N GLY A 148 6.78 5.87 -10.13
CA GLY A 148 7.59 7.09 -10.22
C GLY A 148 9.04 6.90 -9.77
N GLU A 149 9.88 7.87 -10.13
CA GLU A 149 11.35 7.87 -9.95
C GLU A 149 11.78 7.48 -8.53
N LYS A 150 11.25 8.13 -7.47
CA LYS A 150 11.64 7.84 -6.08
C LYS A 150 11.43 6.37 -5.69
N MET A 151 10.38 5.72 -6.22
CA MET A 151 10.12 4.30 -5.97
C MET A 151 11.07 3.42 -6.77
N LEU A 152 11.25 3.71 -8.07
CA LEU A 152 12.13 2.95 -8.95
C LEU A 152 13.59 3.01 -8.52
N ASP A 153 14.09 4.19 -8.13
CA ASP A 153 15.44 4.37 -7.57
C ASP A 153 15.63 3.59 -6.28
N SER A 154 14.57 3.52 -5.45
CA SER A 154 14.61 2.74 -4.22
C SER A 154 14.68 1.24 -4.51
N LEU A 155 13.94 0.77 -5.51
CA LEU A 155 13.94 -0.63 -5.94
C LEU A 155 15.28 -1.03 -6.56
N ALA A 156 15.92 -0.14 -7.32
CA ALA A 156 17.22 -0.38 -7.95
C ALA A 156 18.35 -0.69 -6.96
N ARG A 157 18.20 -0.30 -5.69
CA ARG A 157 19.16 -0.65 -4.61
C ARG A 157 19.08 -2.11 -4.15
N TYR A 158 18.07 -2.86 -4.61
CA TYR A 158 17.87 -4.27 -4.29
C TYR A 158 17.98 -5.13 -5.57
N PRO A 159 19.16 -5.24 -6.20
CA PRO A 159 19.30 -5.90 -7.50
C PRO A 159 19.07 -7.41 -7.44
N GLU A 160 19.35 -8.04 -6.30
CA GLU A 160 19.12 -9.48 -6.11
C GLU A 160 17.63 -9.80 -6.13
N VAL A 161 17.23 -10.78 -6.93
CA VAL A 161 15.85 -11.25 -7.03
C VAL A 161 15.66 -12.43 -6.10
N ALA A 162 14.73 -12.35 -5.16
CA ALA A 162 14.26 -13.49 -4.38
C ALA A 162 13.03 -14.10 -5.08
N LYS A 163 13.11 -15.37 -5.46
CA LYS A 163 12.12 -16.04 -6.33
C LYS A 163 10.67 -15.90 -5.85
N GLU A 164 10.39 -16.21 -4.59
CA GLU A 164 9.02 -16.13 -4.05
C GLU A 164 8.54 -14.69 -3.88
N ASP A 165 9.38 -13.78 -3.38
CA ASP A 165 9.00 -12.37 -3.22
C ASP A 165 8.73 -11.71 -4.59
N PHE A 166 9.57 -11.98 -5.58
CA PHE A 166 9.36 -11.52 -6.95
C PHE A 166 8.07 -12.08 -7.55
N ALA A 167 7.82 -13.39 -7.38
CA ALA A 167 6.57 -13.99 -7.83
C ALA A 167 5.36 -13.31 -7.15
N ASN A 168 5.43 -13.06 -5.84
CA ASN A 168 4.37 -12.37 -5.09
C ASN A 168 4.15 -10.92 -5.60
N ILE A 169 5.21 -10.19 -5.94
CA ILE A 169 5.11 -8.87 -6.59
C ILE A 169 4.37 -8.98 -7.92
N VAL A 170 4.75 -9.94 -8.79
CA VAL A 170 4.11 -10.15 -10.10
C VAL A 170 2.64 -10.55 -9.96
N ALA A 171 2.30 -11.40 -8.97
CA ALA A 171 0.92 -11.75 -8.64
C ALA A 171 0.11 -10.52 -8.24
N ALA A 172 0.61 -9.70 -7.31
CA ALA A 172 -0.07 -8.48 -6.88
C ALA A 172 -0.27 -7.49 -8.04
N LEU A 173 0.74 -7.28 -8.89
CA LEU A 173 0.61 -6.40 -10.06
C LEU A 173 -0.37 -6.93 -11.10
N SER A 174 -0.46 -8.26 -11.27
CA SER A 174 -1.46 -8.90 -12.13
C SER A 174 -2.88 -8.61 -11.61
N GLN A 175 -3.11 -8.80 -10.31
CA GLN A 175 -4.42 -8.56 -9.70
C GLN A 175 -4.81 -7.08 -9.66
N LEU A 176 -3.86 -6.17 -9.40
CA LEU A 176 -4.08 -4.72 -9.49
C LEU A 176 -4.43 -4.30 -10.91
N THR A 177 -3.74 -4.82 -11.94
CA THR A 177 -4.06 -4.55 -13.34
C THR A 177 -5.49 -4.98 -13.68
N VAL A 178 -5.87 -6.20 -13.29
CA VAL A 178 -7.26 -6.69 -13.46
C VAL A 178 -8.25 -5.75 -12.76
N SER A 179 -7.98 -5.38 -11.50
CA SER A 179 -8.85 -4.51 -10.72
C SER A 179 -9.02 -3.12 -11.35
N PHE A 180 -7.94 -2.50 -11.82
CA PHE A 180 -7.97 -1.18 -12.46
C PHE A 180 -8.70 -1.20 -13.81
N THR A 181 -8.63 -2.29 -14.56
CA THR A 181 -9.40 -2.43 -15.81
C THR A 181 -10.90 -2.60 -15.59
N ALA A 182 -11.30 -3.01 -14.39
CA ALA A 182 -12.71 -3.13 -14.01
C ALA A 182 -13.33 -1.80 -13.52
N TRP A 183 -12.51 -0.77 -13.29
CA TRP A 183 -13.00 0.54 -12.87
C TRP A 183 -13.74 1.25 -14.02
N PRO A 184 -14.81 2.00 -13.73
CA PRO A 184 -15.47 2.87 -14.71
C PRO A 184 -14.51 3.88 -15.35
N GLU A 185 -14.80 4.31 -16.59
CA GLU A 185 -13.93 5.20 -17.38
C GLU A 185 -13.65 6.55 -16.69
N ASP A 186 -14.64 7.12 -16.02
CA ASP A 186 -14.55 8.37 -15.24
C ASP A 186 -13.67 8.25 -13.98
N GLN A 187 -13.34 7.02 -13.59
CA GLN A 187 -12.50 6.74 -12.42
C GLN A 187 -11.00 6.75 -12.75
N HIS A 188 -10.65 6.97 -14.02
CA HIS A 188 -9.28 7.07 -14.53
C HIS A 188 -8.40 5.89 -14.09
N SER A 189 -8.40 4.79 -14.86
CA SER A 189 -7.59 3.61 -14.55
C SER A 189 -6.09 3.94 -14.44
N PRO A 190 -5.44 3.60 -13.30
CA PRO A 190 -4.01 3.78 -13.12
C PRO A 190 -3.17 2.83 -13.97
N SER A 191 -1.94 3.24 -14.29
CA SER A 191 -0.93 2.40 -14.95
C SER A 191 0.34 2.24 -14.12
N LEU A 192 0.75 0.99 -13.86
CA LEU A 192 2.00 0.64 -13.17
C LEU A 192 3.10 0.16 -14.12
N MET A 193 3.00 0.50 -15.41
CA MET A 193 3.89 -0.04 -16.45
C MET A 193 5.37 0.23 -16.21
N LEU A 194 5.76 1.39 -15.67
CA LEU A 194 7.17 1.68 -15.39
C LEU A 194 7.74 0.78 -14.28
N LEU A 195 6.94 0.44 -13.27
CA LEU A 195 7.32 -0.53 -12.24
C LEU A 195 7.45 -1.94 -12.83
N ILE A 196 6.53 -2.35 -13.70
CA ILE A 196 6.58 -3.64 -14.40
C ILE A 196 7.85 -3.72 -15.28
N ASN A 197 8.19 -2.66 -16.01
CA ASN A 197 9.40 -2.57 -16.83
C ASN A 197 10.68 -2.70 -15.97
N ALA A 198 10.72 -2.02 -14.82
CA ALA A 198 11.86 -2.10 -13.91
C ALA A 198 12.05 -3.52 -13.36
N LEU A 199 10.95 -4.20 -12.99
CA LEU A 199 10.99 -5.58 -12.51
C LEU A 199 11.45 -6.56 -13.60
N GLU A 200 11.03 -6.37 -14.85
CA GLU A 200 11.48 -7.20 -15.95
C GLU A 200 12.97 -7.02 -16.24
N SER A 201 13.44 -5.76 -16.26
CA SER A 201 14.87 -5.46 -16.44
C SER A 201 15.71 -6.10 -15.33
N ARG A 202 15.24 -6.03 -14.08
CA ARG A 202 15.89 -6.65 -12.91
C ARG A 202 15.92 -8.17 -12.99
N LEU A 203 14.84 -8.81 -13.43
CA LEU A 203 14.81 -10.26 -13.64
C LEU A 203 15.76 -10.70 -14.77
N ALA A 204 15.81 -9.93 -15.87
CA ALA A 204 16.71 -10.19 -16.98
C ALA A 204 18.19 -10.08 -16.56
N GLN A 205 18.53 -9.05 -15.77
CA GLN A 205 19.88 -8.87 -15.21
C GLN A 205 20.28 -10.00 -14.26
N SER A 206 19.32 -10.63 -13.60
CA SER A 206 19.54 -11.79 -12.72
C SER A 206 19.66 -13.13 -13.49
N GLY A 207 19.66 -13.11 -14.83
CA GLY A 207 19.72 -14.31 -15.67
C GLY A 207 18.38 -15.03 -15.85
N GLY A 208 17.27 -14.40 -15.43
CA GLY A 208 15.92 -14.97 -15.53
C GLY A 208 15.52 -15.85 -14.35
N MET A 209 14.24 -16.22 -14.29
CA MET A 209 13.64 -16.89 -13.12
C MET A 209 14.25 -18.27 -12.78
N ASN A 210 14.86 -18.94 -13.77
CA ASN A 210 15.52 -20.23 -13.58
C ASN A 210 16.94 -20.11 -13.01
N ALA A 211 17.57 -18.93 -13.12
CA ALA A 211 18.89 -18.65 -12.57
C ALA A 211 18.84 -18.16 -11.11
N VAL A 212 17.67 -17.73 -10.65
CA VAL A 212 17.45 -17.23 -9.29
C VAL A 212 17.38 -18.39 -8.30
N VAL A 213 18.27 -18.36 -7.30
CA VAL A 213 18.30 -19.35 -6.21
C VAL A 213 17.19 -19.04 -5.19
N PRO A 214 16.45 -20.03 -4.69
CA PRO A 214 15.51 -19.83 -3.60
C PRO A 214 16.26 -19.35 -2.34
N GLN A 215 16.09 -18.07 -1.98
CA GLN A 215 16.51 -17.59 -0.67
C GLN A 215 15.43 -18.01 0.34
N ASN A 216 15.82 -18.79 1.34
CA ASN A 216 14.92 -19.34 2.34
C ASN A 216 14.35 -18.17 3.16
N SER A 217 13.12 -17.76 2.89
CA SER A 217 12.43 -16.71 3.62
C SER A 217 12.11 -17.24 5.01
N SER A 218 12.84 -16.77 6.03
CA SER A 218 12.46 -17.02 7.43
C SER A 218 11.00 -16.60 7.62
N SER A 219 10.17 -17.56 8.04
CA SER A 219 8.74 -17.38 8.28
C SER A 219 8.52 -16.43 9.46
N VAL A 220 8.45 -15.13 9.17
CA VAL A 220 7.94 -14.16 10.12
C VAL A 220 6.41 -14.25 10.07
N PRO A 221 5.72 -14.46 11.22
CA PRO A 221 4.26 -14.49 11.25
C PRO A 221 3.70 -13.17 10.72
N ALA A 222 2.48 -13.21 10.15
CA ALA A 222 1.73 -12.05 9.68
C ALA A 222 1.89 -10.86 10.65
N PRO A 223 2.02 -9.61 10.17
CA PRO A 223 2.35 -8.46 11.01
C PRO A 223 1.40 -8.41 12.20
N SER A 224 1.87 -8.90 13.34
CA SER A 224 1.15 -8.80 14.59
C SER A 224 1.09 -7.31 14.91
N SER A 225 -0.08 -6.81 15.29
CA SER A 225 -0.37 -5.44 15.73
C SER A 225 0.33 -5.09 17.06
N ARG A 226 1.63 -5.41 17.15
CA ARG A 226 2.47 -5.30 18.34
C ARG A 226 2.59 -3.85 18.82
N TRP A 227 2.30 -2.89 17.94
CA TRP A 227 2.42 -1.46 18.18
C TRP A 227 1.19 -0.83 18.86
N MET A 228 0.04 -1.52 18.94
CA MET A 228 -1.15 -0.98 19.65
C MET A 228 -0.99 -0.86 21.17
N ARG A 229 0.05 -1.45 21.78
CA ARG A 229 0.18 -1.46 23.26
C ARG A 229 0.72 -0.17 23.88
N HIS A 230 1.25 0.78 23.09
CA HIS A 230 1.86 1.99 23.64
C HIS A 230 1.53 3.25 22.84
N ARG A 231 0.26 3.70 22.86
CA ARG A 231 -0.15 5.13 22.92
C ARG A 231 -1.60 5.33 22.48
N TYR A 232 -2.55 4.98 23.34
CA TYR A 232 -3.80 5.73 23.39
C TYR A 232 -4.35 5.67 24.81
N ARG A 233 -4.07 6.70 25.60
CA ARG A 233 -4.80 6.97 26.84
C ARG A 233 -5.81 8.05 26.49
N PRO A 234 -7.11 7.72 26.29
CA PRO A 234 -8.09 8.76 26.05
C PRO A 234 -8.18 9.63 27.30
N SER A 235 -8.03 10.94 27.12
CA SER A 235 -8.31 11.93 28.16
C SER A 235 -9.79 11.82 28.55
N PRO A 236 -10.14 11.76 29.85
CA PRO A 236 -11.54 11.69 30.26
C PRO A 236 -12.26 13.00 29.92
N PRO A 237 -13.55 12.95 29.53
CA PRO A 237 -14.31 14.13 29.17
C PRO A 237 -14.50 15.07 30.38
N GLY A 238 -14.42 16.37 30.09
CA GLY A 238 -14.42 17.45 31.07
C GLY A 238 -15.64 17.47 31.98
N VAL A 239 -15.37 17.70 33.27
CA VAL A 239 -16.38 18.06 34.25
C VAL A 239 -16.68 19.55 34.09
N THR A 240 -17.84 19.87 33.53
CA THR A 240 -18.44 21.20 33.64
C THR A 240 -18.99 21.35 35.06
N CYS A 241 -18.32 22.15 35.89
CA CYS A 241 -18.90 22.63 37.15
C CYS A 241 -19.21 24.11 37.03
N SER A 242 -20.43 24.41 36.60
CA SER A 242 -21.05 25.72 36.78
C SER A 242 -21.80 25.70 38.10
N THR A 243 -21.37 26.48 39.11
CA THR A 243 -22.26 27.36 39.89
C THR A 243 -21.51 28.21 40.93
N ARG A 244 -21.87 29.51 40.91
CA ARG A 244 -22.00 30.46 42.03
C ARG A 244 -20.75 31.02 42.76
N ARG A 245 -20.50 32.30 42.43
CA ARG A 245 -20.55 33.50 43.30
C ARG A 245 -19.82 33.49 44.67
N LYS A 246 -18.98 34.53 44.80
CA LYS A 246 -18.79 35.49 45.92
C LYS A 246 -17.72 35.20 47.00
N CYS A 247 -16.75 36.13 47.02
CA CYS A 247 -16.23 36.92 48.16
C CYS A 247 -14.71 36.87 48.34
N TRP A 248 -14.10 38.06 48.28
CA TRP A 248 -12.74 38.37 48.71
C TRP A 248 -12.68 38.54 50.24
N PRO A 249 -11.49 38.32 50.83
CA PRO A 249 -10.93 39.25 51.83
C PRO A 249 -9.49 39.63 51.41
N VAL A 250 -9.12 40.91 51.24
CA VAL A 250 -8.74 41.88 52.30
C VAL A 250 -8.03 41.22 53.48
N ILE A 251 -6.70 41.17 53.44
CA ILE A 251 -5.74 41.93 54.27
C ILE A 251 -4.38 41.88 53.54
#